data_AF-A0A9W6RYP4-F1
#
_entry.id   AF-A0A9W6RYP4-F1
#
_cell.length_a   1.000
_cell.length_b   1.000
_cell.length_c   1.000
_cell.angle_alpha   90.00
_cell.angle_beta   90.00
_cell.angle_gamma   90.00
#
_symmetry.space_group_name_H-M   'P 1'
#
loop_
_entity.id
_entity.type
_entity.pdbx_description
1 polymer ?
#
loop_
_entity_poly.entity_id
_entity_poly.type
_entity_poly.pdbx_seq_one_letter_code
_entity_poly.pdbx_strand_id
1 'polypeptide(L)'
;MQSSHAASAVAAVFDEPNLIADAGLVPVVRLAERAGLPGLTEDALRITGVGNSAGANPSAKVMSLVAAMCAGADSIDDADLLRHGAMPVAFAGVRAPSTLGTFLRSFTHGHGLQLHADRHAGAEGRRAQHQGHERTNQGARD
;
A
#
# COMPACT_ATOMS: atom_id res chain seq x y z
N MET A 1 -40.34 -24.79 -15.25
CA MET A 1 -39.61 -24.12 -14.16
C MET A 1 -38.29 -23.62 -14.73
N GLN A 2 -38.21 -22.35 -15.09
CA GLN A 2 -37.00 -21.73 -15.65
C GLN A 2 -36.16 -21.19 -14.49
N SER A 3 -34.94 -21.70 -14.35
CA SER A 3 -33.97 -21.21 -13.38
C SER A 3 -33.27 -19.97 -13.96
N SER A 4 -33.72 -18.78 -13.59
CA SER A 4 -33.01 -17.52 -13.83
C SER A 4 -31.97 -17.30 -12.73
N HIS A 5 -30.79 -17.88 -12.87
CA HIS A 5 -29.61 -17.43 -12.13
C HIS A 5 -28.63 -16.83 -13.14
N ALA A 6 -28.59 -15.50 -13.21
CA ALA A 6 -27.41 -14.82 -13.72
C ALA A 6 -26.30 -15.07 -12.69
N ALA A 7 -25.12 -15.54 -13.12
CA ALA A 7 -23.98 -15.67 -12.22
C ALA A 7 -23.73 -14.29 -11.59
N SER A 8 -23.97 -14.17 -10.28
CA SER A 8 -23.86 -12.89 -9.56
C SER A 8 -22.41 -12.39 -9.50
N ALA A 9 -21.45 -13.29 -9.70
CA ALA A 9 -20.03 -13.01 -9.87
C ALA A 9 -19.36 -14.17 -10.59
N VAL A 10 -18.38 -13.87 -11.45
CA VAL A 10 -17.47 -14.83 -12.06
C VAL A 10 -16.08 -14.50 -11.56
N ALA A 11 -15.44 -15.44 -10.86
CA ALA A 11 -14.05 -15.30 -10.39
C ALA A 11 -13.12 -16.08 -11.32
N ALA A 12 -12.07 -15.42 -11.80
CA ALA A 12 -10.95 -16.07 -12.49
C ALA A 12 -9.75 -16.08 -11.54
N VAL A 13 -9.19 -17.27 -11.29
CA VAL A 13 -8.00 -17.45 -10.47
C VAL A 13 -6.89 -17.95 -11.37
N PHE A 14 -5.72 -17.32 -11.28
CA PHE A 14 -4.52 -17.72 -11.99
C PHE A 14 -3.59 -18.48 -11.05
N ASP A 15 -3.29 -19.73 -11.39
CA ASP A 15 -2.38 -20.63 -10.66
C ASP A 15 -1.02 -20.81 -11.34
N GLU A 16 -0.83 -20.21 -12.52
CA GLU A 16 0.45 -20.21 -13.25
C GLU A 16 1.53 -19.46 -12.44
N PRO A 17 2.62 -20.12 -12.03
CA PRO A 17 3.63 -19.54 -11.14
C PRO A 17 4.46 -18.41 -11.78
N ASN A 18 4.36 -18.19 -13.09
CA ASN A 18 5.02 -17.09 -13.79
C ASN A 18 4.08 -15.93 -14.17
N LEU A 19 2.77 -16.08 -13.97
CA LEU A 19 1.80 -15.08 -14.40
C LEU A 19 1.59 -14.01 -13.33
N ILE A 20 1.79 -12.74 -13.73
CA ILE A 20 1.52 -11.56 -12.91
C ILE A 20 0.32 -10.86 -13.53
N ALA A 21 -0.88 -11.08 -12.97
CA ALA A 21 -2.12 -10.49 -13.48
C ALA A 21 -2.04 -8.95 -13.55
N ASP A 22 -1.51 -8.32 -12.50
CA ASP A 22 -1.39 -6.87 -12.37
C ASP A 22 0.06 -6.39 -12.48
N ALA A 23 0.77 -6.79 -13.54
CA ALA A 23 2.18 -6.40 -13.73
C ALA A 23 2.41 -4.88 -13.75
N GLY A 24 1.39 -4.10 -14.11
CA GLY A 24 1.38 -2.64 -14.02
C GLY A 24 1.54 -2.10 -12.59
N LEU A 25 1.26 -2.88 -11.55
CA LEU A 25 1.50 -2.47 -10.16
C LEU A 25 2.98 -2.38 -9.81
N VAL A 26 3.87 -3.09 -10.51
CA VAL A 26 5.32 -3.09 -10.23
C VAL A 26 5.89 -1.67 -10.26
N PRO A 27 5.74 -0.88 -11.35
CA PRO A 27 6.21 0.50 -11.36
C PRO A 27 5.50 1.39 -10.33
N VAL A 28 4.22 1.14 -10.01
CA VAL A 28 3.46 1.92 -9.02
C VAL A 28 4.02 1.74 -7.62
N VAL A 29 4.28 0.50 -7.20
CA VAL A 29 4.88 0.22 -5.88
C VAL A 29 6.31 0.73 -5.81
N ARG A 30 7.10 0.57 -6.88
CA ARG A 30 8.45 1.17 -6.94
C ARG A 30 8.41 2.69 -6.84
N LEU A 31 7.41 3.34 -7.42
CA LEU A 31 7.22 4.78 -7.26
C LEU A 31 6.86 5.15 -5.82
N ALA A 32 5.95 4.42 -5.17
CA ALA A 32 5.58 4.64 -3.79
C ALA A 32 6.75 4.46 -2.81
N GLU A 33 7.58 3.42 -3.03
CA GLU A 33 8.83 3.21 -2.30
C GLU A 33 9.79 4.39 -2.48
N ARG A 34 10.03 4.82 -3.73
CA ARG A 34 10.91 5.97 -4.04
C ARG A 34 10.37 7.30 -3.52
N ALA A 35 9.05 7.44 -3.44
CA ALA A 35 8.40 8.62 -2.86
C ALA A 35 8.48 8.64 -1.32
N GLY A 36 8.97 7.55 -0.70
CA GLY A 36 9.14 7.42 0.74
C GLY A 36 7.85 7.05 1.48
N LEU A 37 6.81 6.59 0.79
CA LEU A 37 5.52 6.24 1.42
C LEU A 37 5.65 5.24 2.59
N PRO A 38 6.49 4.17 2.49
CA PRO A 38 6.68 3.26 3.61
C PRO A 38 7.24 3.96 4.86
N GLY A 39 8.23 4.85 4.69
CA GLY A 39 8.85 5.58 5.79
C GLY A 39 7.90 6.56 6.45
N LEU A 40 7.18 7.36 5.63
CA LEU A 40 6.17 8.30 6.13
C LEU A 40 5.11 7.58 6.97
N THR A 41 4.60 6.46 6.45
CA THR A 41 3.61 5.65 7.17
C THR A 41 4.13 5.14 8.51
N GLU A 42 5.38 4.67 8.55
CA GLU A 42 5.99 4.16 9.78
C GLU A 42 6.19 5.25 10.83
N ASP A 43 6.52 6.46 10.39
CA ASP A 43 6.78 7.58 11.28
C ASP A 43 5.49 8.08 11.94
N ALA A 44 4.43 8.25 11.15
CA ALA A 44 3.23 8.96 11.60
C ALA A 44 2.09 8.09 12.09
N LEU A 45 1.94 6.88 11.55
CA LEU A 45 0.82 6.04 11.91
C LEU A 45 1.11 5.32 13.23
N ARG A 46 0.52 5.83 14.31
CA ARG A 46 0.68 5.29 15.66
C ARG A 46 -0.64 4.72 16.15
N ILE A 47 -0.74 3.40 16.10
CA ILE A 47 -1.89 2.65 16.58
C ILE A 47 -1.54 2.05 17.94
N THR A 48 -2.03 2.69 19.01
CA THR A 48 -1.77 2.30 20.40
C THR A 48 -3.01 1.76 21.08
N GLY A 49 -2.85 0.96 22.14
CA GLY A 49 -3.98 0.52 22.98
C GLY A 49 -4.80 -0.64 22.42
N VAL A 50 -4.36 -1.26 21.32
CA VAL A 50 -4.93 -2.50 20.77
C VAL A 50 -4.12 -3.70 21.25
N GLY A 51 -4.79 -4.67 21.88
CA GLY A 51 -4.17 -5.92 22.36
C GLY A 51 -3.92 -6.96 21.26
N ASN A 52 -3.87 -6.55 20.00
CA ASN A 52 -3.68 -7.43 18.84
C ASN A 52 -2.60 -6.87 17.90
N SER A 53 -2.29 -7.61 16.83
CA SER A 53 -1.25 -7.23 15.87
C SER A 53 -1.67 -6.12 14.90
N ALA A 54 -2.74 -5.35 15.17
CA ALA A 54 -3.21 -4.30 14.27
C ALA A 54 -2.15 -3.20 14.08
N GLY A 55 -1.45 -2.77 15.13
CA GLY A 55 -0.41 -1.75 15.04
C GLY A 55 0.92 -2.21 14.44
N ALA A 56 1.13 -3.52 14.25
CA ALA A 56 2.41 -4.04 13.76
C ALA A 56 2.58 -3.84 12.24
N ASN A 57 3.77 -3.45 11.79
CA ASN A 57 4.12 -3.27 10.38
C ASN A 57 3.09 -2.41 9.60
N PRO A 58 2.78 -1.18 10.07
CA PRO A 58 1.78 -0.31 9.45
C PRO A 58 2.13 0.01 8.00
N SER A 59 3.41 0.28 7.71
CA SER A 59 3.94 0.50 6.37
C SER A 59 3.57 -0.63 5.39
N ALA A 60 3.81 -1.88 5.73
CA ALA A 60 3.48 -3.03 4.87
C ALA A 60 1.97 -3.17 4.62
N LYS A 61 1.15 -2.85 5.60
CA LYS A 61 -0.33 -2.91 5.49
C LYS A 61 -0.88 -1.79 4.62
N VAL A 62 -0.36 -0.56 4.79
CA VAL A 62 -0.72 0.57 3.92
C VAL A 62 -0.27 0.32 2.48
N MET A 63 0.96 -0.17 2.28
CA MET A 63 1.44 -0.53 0.94
C MET A 63 0.58 -1.60 0.27
N SER A 64 0.13 -2.61 1.03
CA SER A 64 -0.79 -3.64 0.52
C SER A 64 -2.15 -3.05 0.14
N LEU A 65 -2.71 -2.15 0.95
CA LEU A 65 -3.99 -1.49 0.65
C LEU A 65 -3.90 -0.61 -0.60
N VAL A 66 -2.85 0.21 -0.71
CA VAL A 66 -2.63 1.06 -1.89
C VAL A 66 -2.46 0.21 -3.14
N ALA A 67 -1.66 -0.87 -3.08
CA ALA A 67 -1.50 -1.78 -4.21
C ALA A 67 -2.81 -2.44 -4.62
N ALA A 68 -3.62 -2.91 -3.66
CA ALA A 68 -4.92 -3.53 -3.94
C ALA A 68 -5.86 -2.54 -4.61
N MET A 69 -5.96 -1.31 -4.08
CA MET A 69 -6.78 -0.24 -4.68
C MET A 69 -6.33 0.11 -6.10
N CYS A 70 -5.02 0.12 -6.36
CA CYS A 70 -4.49 0.34 -7.71
C CYS A 70 -4.79 -0.81 -8.68
N ALA A 71 -4.94 -2.04 -8.20
CA ALA A 71 -5.43 -3.18 -8.98
C ALA A 71 -6.96 -3.24 -9.10
N GLY A 72 -7.67 -2.26 -8.54
CA GLY A 72 -9.13 -2.18 -8.64
C GLY A 72 -9.89 -2.89 -7.53
N ALA A 73 -9.25 -3.25 -6.42
CA ALA A 73 -9.95 -3.72 -5.23
C ALA A 73 -10.95 -2.66 -4.72
N ASP A 74 -12.22 -3.04 -4.64
CA ASP A 74 -13.29 -2.20 -4.07
C ASP A 74 -13.76 -2.72 -2.70
N SER A 75 -13.40 -3.96 -2.37
CA SER A 75 -13.63 -4.61 -1.09
C SER A 75 -12.33 -5.08 -0.44
N ILE A 76 -12.39 -5.40 0.86
CA ILE A 76 -11.22 -5.93 1.57
C ILE A 76 -10.83 -7.33 1.09
N ASP A 77 -11.81 -8.11 0.62
CA ASP A 77 -11.60 -9.47 0.15
C ASP A 77 -10.85 -9.48 -1.20
N ASP A 78 -11.08 -8.48 -2.05
CA ASP A 78 -10.34 -8.31 -3.30
C ASP A 78 -8.83 -8.13 -3.08
N ALA A 79 -8.38 -7.71 -1.90
CA ALA A 79 -6.95 -7.62 -1.59
C ALA A 79 -6.23 -8.99 -1.67
N ASP A 80 -6.96 -10.12 -1.68
CA ASP A 80 -6.36 -11.44 -1.93
C ASP A 80 -5.81 -11.59 -3.34
N LEU A 81 -6.22 -10.74 -4.31
CA LEU A 81 -5.64 -10.69 -5.65
C LEU A 81 -4.12 -10.50 -5.61
N LEU A 82 -3.61 -9.76 -4.62
CA LEU A 82 -2.18 -9.51 -4.45
C LEU A 82 -1.39 -10.76 -4.00
N ARG A 83 -2.08 -11.86 -3.67
CA ARG A 83 -1.51 -13.12 -3.20
C ARG A 83 -1.65 -14.25 -4.22
N HIS A 84 -2.25 -13.99 -5.38
CA HIS A 84 -2.39 -14.96 -6.46
C HIS A 84 -1.24 -14.89 -7.47
N GLY A 85 -1.02 -15.98 -8.22
CA GLY A 85 0.03 -16.08 -9.24
C GLY A 85 1.43 -15.71 -8.74
N ALA A 86 2.21 -15.07 -9.61
CA ALA A 86 3.59 -14.66 -9.34
C ALA A 86 3.71 -13.31 -8.59
N MET A 87 2.61 -12.78 -8.03
CA MET A 87 2.61 -11.50 -7.33
C MET A 87 3.61 -11.42 -6.16
N PRO A 88 3.84 -12.48 -5.35
CA PRO A 88 4.88 -12.44 -4.32
C PRO A 88 6.30 -12.24 -4.84
N VAL A 89 6.57 -12.51 -6.13
CA VAL A 89 7.87 -12.25 -6.77
C VAL A 89 8.06 -10.75 -7.02
N ALA A 90 6.96 -10.05 -7.35
CA ALA A 90 6.94 -8.61 -7.60
C ALA A 90 6.78 -7.77 -6.32
N PHE A 91 6.10 -8.31 -5.30
CA PHE A 91 5.73 -7.60 -4.08
C PHE A 91 6.20 -8.37 -2.83
N ALA A 92 7.24 -7.84 -2.17
CA ALA A 92 7.64 -8.34 -0.86
C ALA A 92 6.69 -7.76 0.22
N GLY A 93 6.05 -8.63 1.00
CA GLY A 93 5.34 -8.20 2.21
C GLY A 93 3.83 -7.97 2.09
N VAL A 94 3.17 -8.47 1.04
CA VAL A 94 1.71 -8.47 0.91
C VAL A 94 1.04 -9.12 2.13
N ARG A 95 -0.05 -8.53 2.61
CA ARG A 95 -0.82 -9.03 3.76
C ARG A 95 -2.16 -9.61 3.34
N ALA A 96 -2.57 -10.67 4.03
CA ALA A 96 -3.88 -11.29 3.80
C ALA A 96 -5.02 -10.31 4.12
N PRO A 97 -6.18 -10.41 3.42
CA PRO A 97 -7.38 -9.61 3.70
C PRO A 97 -7.73 -9.51 5.18
N SER A 98 -7.68 -10.62 5.92
CA SER A 98 -7.99 -10.66 7.35
C SER A 98 -7.02 -9.82 8.21
N THR A 99 -5.75 -9.75 7.81
CA THR A 99 -4.72 -8.92 8.46
C THR A 99 -4.98 -7.44 8.20
N LEU A 100 -5.33 -7.10 6.95
CA LEU A 100 -5.69 -5.73 6.56
C LEU A 100 -6.99 -5.28 7.21
N GLY A 101 -8.00 -6.14 7.27
CA GLY A 101 -9.25 -5.87 7.97
C GLY A 101 -9.06 -5.66 9.47
N THR A 102 -8.15 -6.41 10.10
CA THR A 102 -7.80 -6.21 11.52
C THR A 102 -7.12 -4.86 11.75
N PHE A 103 -6.25 -4.46 10.84
CA PHE A 103 -5.62 -3.14 10.83
C PHE A 103 -6.65 -2.01 10.67
N LEU A 104 -7.50 -2.07 9.64
CA LEU A 104 -8.52 -1.06 9.38
C LEU A 104 -9.55 -0.96 10.52
N ARG A 105 -9.95 -2.08 11.13
CA ARG A 105 -10.86 -2.09 12.29
C ARG A 105 -10.27 -1.41 13.54
N SER A 106 -8.95 -1.25 13.61
CA SER A 106 -8.30 -0.49 14.69
C SER A 106 -8.27 1.02 14.46
N PHE A 107 -8.65 1.47 13.25
CA PHE A 107 -8.62 2.88 12.92
C PHE A 107 -9.72 3.64 13.67
N THR A 108 -9.41 4.89 13.96
CA THR A 108 -10.31 5.89 14.54
C THR A 108 -10.10 7.16 13.71
N HIS A 109 -10.92 8.18 13.94
CA HIS A 109 -10.76 9.45 13.21
C HIS A 109 -9.33 10.03 13.34
N GLY A 110 -8.69 9.88 14.51
CA GLY A 110 -7.33 10.34 14.74
C GLY A 110 -6.28 9.68 13.82
N HIS A 111 -6.44 8.40 13.51
CA HIS A 111 -5.54 7.70 12.58
C HIS A 111 -5.67 8.22 11.14
N GLY A 112 -6.89 8.63 10.73
CA GLY A 112 -7.09 9.31 9.45
C GLY A 112 -6.40 10.67 9.39
N LEU A 113 -6.40 11.42 10.50
CA LEU A 113 -5.68 12.70 10.61
C LEU A 113 -4.16 12.53 10.61
N GLN A 114 -3.62 11.49 11.25
CA GLN A 114 -2.19 11.16 11.20
C GLN A 114 -1.73 10.96 9.75
N LEU A 115 -2.45 10.14 8.99
CA LEU A 115 -2.15 9.88 7.57
C LEU A 115 -2.31 11.15 6.70
N HIS A 116 -3.21 12.06 7.07
CA HIS A 116 -3.37 13.33 6.35
C HIS A 116 -2.24 14.32 6.63
N ALA A 117 -1.78 14.42 7.87
CA ALA A 117 -0.73 15.35 8.28
C ALA A 117 0.61 15.09 7.56
N ASP A 118 0.94 13.83 7.30
CA ASP A 118 2.14 13.42 6.58
C ASP A 118 2.29 13.97 5.17
N ARG A 119 1.16 14.24 4.50
CA ARG A 119 1.17 14.85 3.17
C ARG A 119 1.94 16.19 3.19
N HIS A 120 1.85 16.93 4.29
CA HIS A 120 2.46 18.24 4.45
C HIS A 120 3.93 18.13 4.88
N ALA A 121 4.24 17.29 5.86
CA ALA A 121 5.61 17.08 6.34
C ALA A 121 6.53 16.48 5.25
N GLY A 122 6.03 15.50 4.48
CA GLY A 122 6.79 14.90 3.38
C GLY A 122 7.05 15.87 2.22
N ALA A 123 6.16 16.84 1.98
CA ALA A 123 6.37 17.88 0.96
C ALA A 123 7.47 18.89 1.37
N GLU A 124 7.55 19.22 2.66
CA GLU A 124 8.57 20.13 3.20
C GLU A 124 9.96 19.48 3.26
N GLY A 125 10.04 18.22 3.69
CA GLY A 125 11.29 17.46 3.70
C GLY A 125 11.92 17.29 2.30
N ARG A 126 11.10 17.05 1.27
CA ARG A 126 11.57 16.95 -0.12
C ARG A 126 12.05 18.28 -0.69
N ARG A 127 11.41 19.41 -0.33
CA ARG A 127 11.90 20.75 -0.70
C ARG A 127 13.26 21.04 -0.10
N ALA A 128 13.48 20.66 1.16
CA ALA A 128 14.78 20.82 1.82
C ALA A 128 15.88 19.94 1.18
N GLN A 129 15.58 18.69 0.81
CA GLN A 129 16.54 17.79 0.16
C GLN A 129 16.92 18.22 -1.26
N HIS A 130 15.97 18.73 -2.05
CA HIS A 130 16.24 19.25 -3.40
C HIS A 130 17.12 20.51 -3.35
N GLN A 131 16.83 21.44 -2.44
CA GLN A 131 17.64 22.64 -2.21
C GLN A 131 19.02 22.35 -1.60
N GLY A 132 19.20 21.20 -0.94
CA GLY A 132 20.51 20.74 -0.47
C GLY A 132 21.39 20.21 -1.59
N HIS A 133 20.82 19.43 -2.52
CA HIS A 133 21.52 18.89 -3.69
C HIS A 133 21.92 19.97 -4.71
N GLU A 134 21.11 21.02 -4.88
CA GLU A 134 21.47 22.15 -5.76
C GLU A 134 22.63 22.97 -5.19
N ARG A 135 22.70 23.14 -3.87
CA ARG A 135 23.78 23.88 -3.20
C ARG A 135 25.12 23.13 -3.22
N THR A 136 25.12 21.81 -3.08
CA THR A 136 26.34 21.00 -3.19
C THR A 136 26.88 20.94 -4.61
N ASN A 137 26.02 21.00 -5.63
CA ASN A 137 26.44 20.99 -7.03
C ASN A 137 26.95 22.36 -7.52
N GLN A 138 26.48 23.47 -6.92
CA GLN A 138 26.96 24.81 -7.22
C GLN A 138 28.33 25.09 -6.59
N GLY A 139 28.60 24.61 -5.37
CA GLY A 139 29.90 24.77 -4.71
C GLY A 139 31.04 23.90 -5.27
N ALA A 140 30.76 23.00 -6.22
CA ALA A 140 31.76 22.17 -6.90
C ALA A 140 32.17 22.73 -8.28
N ARG A 141 31.60 23.87 -8.70
CA ARG A 141 31.86 24.52 -9.99
C ARG A 141 32.62 25.85 -9.88
N ASP A 142 32.91 26.27 -8.65
CA ASP A 142 33.73 27.43 -8.31
C ASP A 142 35.10 26.97 -7.79
#